data_AF-A0A8C5USU2-F1
#
_entry.id   AF-A0A8C5USU2-F1
#
_cell.length_a   1.000
_cell.length_b   1.000
_cell.length_c   1.000
_cell.angle_alpha   90.00
_cell.angle_beta   90.00
_cell.angle_gamma   90.00
#
_symmetry.space_group_name_H-M   'P 1'
#
loop_
_entity.id
_entity.type
_entity.pdbx_description
1 polymer ?
#
loop_
_entity_poly.entity_id
_entity_poly.type
_entity_poly.pdbx_seq_one_letter_code
_entity_poly.pdbx_strand_id
1 'polypeptide(L)'
;MAALLLRHVGRHCLRAHLSPQLCIRVYLFGLSALLLPGNFESYFEFVKSLSLGPALIHTAKFALVFPLMYHSWNGIRHLMWDLGKGLKIAQLYQSGVVVLVLTVLSSVGLAAM
;
A
#
# COMPACT_ATOMS: atom_id res chain seq x y z
N MET A 1 -16.20 -0.09 -29.52
CA MET A 1 -15.83 1.02 -28.60
C MET A 1 -15.47 0.55 -27.19
N ALA A 2 -16.24 -0.37 -26.57
CA ALA A 2 -15.92 -0.94 -25.25
C ALA A 2 -14.54 -1.64 -25.18
N ALA A 3 -14.12 -2.36 -26.22
CA ALA A 3 -12.81 -3.02 -26.28
C ALA A 3 -11.61 -2.05 -26.29
N LEU A 4 -11.77 -0.83 -26.82
CA LEU A 4 -10.73 0.20 -26.79
C LEU A 4 -10.62 0.87 -25.41
N LEU A 5 -11.77 1.07 -24.73
CA LEU A 5 -11.80 1.53 -23.35
C LEU A 5 -11.18 0.49 -22.40
N LEU A 6 -11.47 -0.80 -22.59
CA LEU A 6 -10.83 -1.89 -21.84
C LEU A 6 -9.31 -1.96 -22.10
N ARG A 7 -8.84 -1.70 -23.33
CA ARG A 7 -7.40 -1.59 -23.63
C ARG A 7 -6.76 -0.33 -23.05
N HIS A 8 -7.50 0.77 -22.88
CA HIS A 8 -6.96 2.00 -22.29
C HIS A 8 -6.94 1.95 -20.76
N VAL A 9 -8.01 1.44 -20.14
CA VAL A 9 -8.09 1.13 -18.70
C VAL A 9 -7.12 0.01 -18.34
N GLY A 10 -7.00 -1.02 -19.18
CA GLY A 10 -6.05 -2.12 -19.02
C GLY A 10 -4.60 -1.66 -19.00
N ARG A 11 -4.23 -0.63 -19.78
CA ARG A 11 -2.90 -0.01 -19.74
C ARG A 11 -2.65 0.83 -18.48
N HIS A 12 -3.69 1.40 -17.87
CA HIS A 12 -3.59 2.05 -16.56
C HIS A 12 -3.56 1.04 -15.40
N CYS A 13 -4.25 -0.10 -15.51
CA CYS A 13 -4.10 -1.27 -14.63
C CYS A 13 -2.69 -1.87 -14.71
N LEU A 14 -2.11 -1.98 -15.91
CA LEU A 14 -0.77 -2.53 -16.12
C LEU A 14 0.34 -1.68 -15.48
N ARG A 15 0.04 -0.40 -15.20
CA ARG A 15 0.89 0.51 -14.42
C ARG A 15 0.60 0.46 -12.92
N ALA A 16 -0.03 -0.60 -12.41
CA ALA A 16 0.04 -0.97 -11.00
C ALA A 16 1.41 -1.62 -10.70
N HIS A 17 2.49 -0.85 -10.88
CA HIS A 17 3.85 -1.31 -10.55
C HIS A 17 4.05 -1.48 -9.04
N LEU A 18 3.13 -0.96 -8.21
CA LEU A 18 3.19 -1.03 -6.75
C LEU A 18 2.77 -2.39 -6.16
N SER A 19 1.89 -3.16 -6.83
CA SER A 19 1.38 -4.44 -6.31
C SER A 19 2.44 -5.55 -6.25
N PRO A 20 3.26 -5.79 -7.29
CA PRO A 20 4.35 -6.78 -7.19
C PRO A 20 5.39 -6.40 -6.14
N GLN A 21 5.68 -5.10 -6.01
CA GLN A 21 6.67 -4.58 -5.06
C GLN A 21 6.25 -4.82 -3.61
N LEU A 22 4.96 -4.63 -3.28
CA LEU A 22 4.46 -4.90 -1.93
C LEU A 22 4.58 -6.39 -1.57
N CYS A 23 4.20 -7.29 -2.49
CA CYS A 23 4.34 -8.73 -2.28
C CYS A 23 5.80 -9.12 -2.01
N ILE A 24 6.73 -8.69 -2.88
CA ILE A 24 8.16 -8.97 -2.71
C ILE A 24 8.65 -8.49 -1.34
N ARG A 25 8.28 -7.28 -0.92
CA ARG A 25 8.67 -6.73 0.39
C ARG A 25 8.14 -7.56 1.56
N VAL A 26 6.88 -8.02 1.50
CA VAL A 26 6.28 -8.85 2.55
C VAL A 26 6.97 -10.22 2.61
N TYR A 27 7.23 -10.85 1.47
CA TYR A 27 7.93 -12.14 1.43
C TYR A 27 9.38 -12.03 1.92
N LEU A 28 10.09 -10.96 1.55
CA LEU A 28 11.45 -10.72 2.04
C LEU A 28 11.47 -10.45 3.55
N PHE A 29 10.48 -9.71 4.08
CA PHE A 29 10.34 -9.50 5.52
C PHE A 29 10.04 -10.81 6.27
N GLY A 30 9.13 -11.63 5.74
CA GLY A 30 8.86 -12.97 6.30
C GLY A 30 10.08 -13.88 6.25
N LEU A 31 10.80 -13.92 5.13
CA LEU A 31 12.00 -14.73 4.97
C LEU A 31 13.12 -14.29 5.92
N SER A 32 13.33 -12.99 6.08
CA SER A 32 14.30 -12.47 7.05
C SER A 32 13.94 -12.84 8.48
N ALA A 33 12.65 -12.87 8.86
CA ALA A 33 12.21 -13.36 10.16
C ALA A 33 12.50 -14.86 10.38
N LEU A 34 12.60 -15.67 9.31
CA LEU A 34 12.97 -17.09 9.40
C LEU A 34 14.50 -17.31 9.43
N LEU A 35 15.26 -16.47 8.71
CA LEU A 35 16.70 -16.66 8.51
C LEU A 35 17.57 -15.97 9.56
N LEU A 36 17.09 -14.86 10.14
CA LEU A 36 17.88 -14.08 11.09
C LEU A 36 17.88 -14.74 12.48
N PRO A 37 19.07 -14.83 13.13
CA PRO A 37 19.18 -15.45 14.45
C PRO A 37 18.75 -14.47 15.54
N GLY A 38 17.65 -14.78 16.23
CA GLY A 38 17.14 -13.97 17.32
C GLY A 38 15.62 -14.06 17.42
N ASN A 39 15.05 -13.49 18.47
CA ASN A 39 13.61 -13.32 18.58
C ASN A 39 13.25 -11.84 18.32
N PHE A 40 11.95 -11.58 18.11
CA PHE A 40 11.45 -10.24 17.86
C PHE A 40 11.85 -9.23 18.95
N GLU A 41 11.79 -9.63 20.22
CA GLU A 41 12.12 -8.78 21.36
C GLU A 41 13.56 -8.26 21.33
N SER A 42 14.53 -9.13 21.00
CA SER A 42 15.95 -8.73 20.88
C SER A 42 16.15 -7.62 19.85
N TYR A 43 15.52 -7.75 18.67
CA TYR A 43 15.59 -6.72 17.64
C TYR A 43 14.83 -5.45 18.01
N PHE A 44 13.71 -5.58 18.72
CA PHE A 44 12.94 -4.44 19.18
C PHE A 44 13.72 -3.61 20.22
N GLU A 45 14.35 -4.25 21.19
CA GLU A 45 15.21 -3.59 22.17
C GLU A 45 16.46 -2.98 21.50
N PHE A 46 17.05 -3.65 20.51
CA PHE A 46 18.12 -3.07 19.72
C PHE A 46 17.68 -1.77 19.04
N VAL A 47 16.52 -1.75 18.35
CA VAL A 47 15.99 -0.54 17.71
C VAL A 47 15.70 0.57 18.72
N LYS A 48 15.19 0.23 19.92
CA LYS A 48 14.99 1.21 20.99
C LYS A 48 16.31 1.81 21.47
N SER A 49 17.36 0.99 21.61
CA SER A 49 18.66 1.46 22.11
C SER A 49 19.32 2.50 21.19
N LEU A 50 19.00 2.47 19.89
CA LEU A 50 19.42 3.50 18.92
C LEU A 50 18.85 4.90 19.22
N SER A 51 17.86 5.02 20.11
CA SER A 51 17.30 6.31 20.57
C SER A 51 16.89 7.24 19.42
N LEU A 52 16.23 6.69 18.41
CA LEU A 52 15.83 7.41 17.20
C LEU A 52 14.81 8.52 17.54
N GLY A 53 14.97 9.68 16.91
CA GLY A 53 14.06 10.81 17.10
C GLY A 53 12.63 10.49 16.63
N PRO A 54 11.59 11.10 17.26
CA PRO A 54 10.19 10.82 16.93
C PRO A 54 9.86 11.02 15.45
N ALA A 55 10.40 12.07 14.84
CA ALA A 55 10.20 12.35 13.42
C ALA A 55 10.61 11.17 12.53
N LEU A 56 11.80 10.59 12.77
CA LEU A 56 12.30 9.47 11.99
C LEU A 56 11.43 8.22 12.18
N ILE A 57 10.99 7.95 13.42
CA ILE A 57 10.09 6.82 13.73
C ILE A 57 8.76 6.97 13.00
N HIS A 58 8.13 8.15 13.08
CA HIS A 58 6.85 8.39 12.40
C HIS A 58 6.98 8.34 10.88
N THR A 59 8.08 8.87 10.30
CA THR A 59 8.33 8.75 8.86
C THR A 59 8.55 7.29 8.44
N ALA A 60 9.28 6.49 9.22
CA ALA A 60 9.47 5.07 8.95
C ALA A 60 8.13 4.30 9.00
N LYS A 61 7.31 4.55 10.04
CA LYS A 61 5.95 4.00 10.14
C LYS A 61 5.10 4.36 8.92
N PHE A 62 5.10 5.65 8.54
CA PHE A 62 4.37 6.13 7.36
C PHE A 62 4.83 5.43 6.08
N ALA A 63 6.14 5.33 5.84
CA ALA A 63 6.70 4.69 4.66
C ALA A 63 6.36 3.19 4.56
N LEU A 64 6.21 2.50 5.71
CA LEU A 64 5.75 1.11 5.74
C LEU A 64 4.26 0.99 5.43
N VAL A 65 3.42 1.83 6.05
CA VAL A 65 1.95 1.69 5.98
C VAL A 65 1.33 2.31 4.73
N PHE A 66 1.97 3.33 4.11
CA PHE A 66 1.48 3.99 2.89
C PHE A 66 1.21 3.05 1.71
N PRO A 67 2.18 2.23 1.25
CA PRO A 67 1.95 1.32 0.14
C PRO A 67 0.90 0.24 0.48
N LEU A 68 0.80 -0.16 1.75
CA LEU A 68 -0.21 -1.10 2.23
C LEU A 68 -1.62 -0.51 2.11
N MET A 69 -1.83 0.69 2.65
CA MET A 69 -3.14 1.37 2.58
C MET A 69 -3.55 1.67 1.14
N TYR A 70 -2.62 2.12 0.30
CA TYR A 70 -2.88 2.33 -1.12
C TYR A 70 -3.35 1.04 -1.80
N HIS A 71 -2.65 -0.06 -1.56
CA HIS A 71 -3.00 -1.36 -2.14
C HIS A 71 -4.36 -1.84 -1.64
N SER A 72 -4.68 -1.70 -0.35
CA SER A 72 -5.98 -2.07 0.21
C SER A 72 -7.13 -1.28 -0.41
N TRP A 73 -7.05 0.06 -0.42
CA TRP A 73 -8.11 0.91 -0.97
C TRP A 73 -8.26 0.75 -2.49
N ASN A 74 -7.15 0.66 -3.22
CA ASN A 74 -7.20 0.40 -4.65
C ASN A 74 -7.70 -1.02 -4.94
N GLY A 75 -7.38 -2.01 -4.09
CA GLY A 75 -7.92 -3.37 -4.16
C GLY A 75 -9.44 -3.40 -4.06
N ILE A 76 -10.03 -2.66 -3.10
CA ILE A 76 -11.48 -2.49 -2.99
C ILE A 76 -12.06 -1.88 -4.28
N ARG A 77 -11.41 -0.86 -4.85
CA ARG A 77 -11.82 -0.26 -6.13
C ARG A 77 -11.78 -1.26 -7.28
N HIS A 78 -10.78 -2.13 -7.35
CA HIS A 78 -10.72 -3.21 -8.34
C HIS A 78 -11.84 -4.24 -8.14
N LEU A 79 -12.11 -4.67 -6.90
CA LEU A 79 -13.22 -5.57 -6.61
C LEU A 79 -14.57 -4.97 -7.02
N MET A 80 -14.74 -3.64 -6.88
CA MET A 80 -15.94 -2.97 -7.40
C MET A 80 -16.03 -3.00 -8.92
N TRP A 81 -14.90 -2.94 -9.64
CA TRP A 81 -14.87 -3.11 -11.09
C TRP A 81 -15.22 -4.53 -11.51
N ASP A 82 -14.80 -5.55 -10.75
CA ASP A 82 -15.17 -6.95 -11.00
C ASP A 82 -16.68 -7.18 -10.84
N LEU A 83 -17.33 -6.39 -9.96
CA LEU A 83 -18.79 -6.33 -9.83
C LEU A 83 -19.48 -5.45 -10.90
N GLY A 84 -18.74 -4.90 -11.87
CA GLY A 84 -19.27 -4.04 -12.93
C GLY A 84 -19.60 -2.60 -12.50
N LYS A 85 -19.19 -2.16 -11.30
CA LYS A 85 -19.49 -0.82 -10.77
C LYS A 85 -18.36 0.18 -11.09
N GLY A 86 -18.71 1.46 -11.28
CA GLY A 86 -17.72 2.53 -11.38
C GLY A 86 -16.89 2.57 -12.68
N LEU A 87 -17.42 1.99 -13.77
CA LEU A 87 -16.71 1.84 -15.06
C LEU A 87 -16.84 3.06 -16.00
N LYS A 88 -17.68 4.05 -15.68
CA LYS A 88 -17.73 5.31 -16.44
C LYS A 88 -16.45 6.11 -16.21
N ILE A 89 -15.94 6.79 -17.23
CA ILE A 89 -14.69 7.58 -17.15
C ILE A 89 -14.70 8.57 -15.98
N ALA A 90 -15.79 9.31 -15.78
CA ALA A 90 -15.91 10.21 -14.64
C ALA A 90 -15.78 9.48 -13.30
N GLN A 91 -16.44 8.32 -13.15
CA GLN A 91 -16.37 7.50 -11.93
C GLN A 91 -14.99 6.90 -11.71
N LEU A 92 -14.27 6.55 -12.79
CA LEU A 92 -12.88 6.09 -12.72
C LEU A 92 -11.96 7.16 -12.12
N TYR A 93 -12.07 8.43 -12.54
CA TYR A 93 -11.27 9.52 -11.97
C TYR A 93 -11.68 9.82 -10.53
N GLN A 94 -12.98 9.94 -10.25
CA GLN A 94 -13.49 10.22 -8.91
C GLN A 94 -13.06 9.15 -7.90
N SER A 95 -13.25 7.87 -8.23
CA SER A 95 -12.80 6.76 -7.38
C SER A 95 -11.28 6.72 -7.19
N GLY A 96 -10.49 7.16 -8.18
CA GLY A 96 -9.04 7.29 -8.05
C GLY A 96 -8.64 8.35 -7.02
N VAL A 97 -9.28 9.53 -7.04
CA VAL A 97 -9.04 10.58 -6.04
C VAL A 97 -9.45 10.10 -4.65
N VAL A 98 -10.61 9.44 -4.52
CA VAL A 98 -11.07 8.87 -3.25
C VAL A 98 -10.05 7.89 -2.67
N VAL A 99 -9.50 6.98 -3.48
CA VAL A 99 -8.44 6.04 -3.04
C VAL A 99 -7.21 6.79 -2.53
N LEU A 100 -6.75 7.84 -3.21
CA LEU A 100 -5.58 8.62 -2.77
C LEU A 100 -5.83 9.33 -1.43
N VAL A 101 -6.98 9.97 -1.28
CA VAL A 101 -7.35 10.66 -0.04
C VAL A 101 -7.43 9.67 1.13
N LEU A 102 -8.15 8.56 0.94
CA LEU A 102 -8.28 7.53 1.97
C LEU A 102 -6.92 6.95 2.37
N THR A 103 -6.04 6.72 1.39
CA THR A 103 -4.66 6.25 1.62
C THR A 103 -3.90 7.20 2.52
N VAL A 104 -3.85 8.49 2.18
CA VAL A 104 -3.09 9.48 2.97
C VAL A 104 -3.65 9.57 4.38
N LEU A 105 -4.97 9.70 4.53
CA LEU A 105 -5.60 9.84 5.85
C LEU A 105 -5.38 8.61 6.74
N SER A 106 -5.60 7.41 6.21
CA SER A 106 -5.41 6.18 6.99
C SER A 106 -3.93 5.94 7.31
N SER A 107 -3.01 6.26 6.40
CA SER A 107 -1.57 6.13 6.66
C SER A 107 -1.04 7.13 7.68
N VAL A 108 -1.49 8.38 7.65
CA VAL A 108 -1.13 9.37 8.68
C VAL A 108 -1.68 8.94 10.04
N GLY A 109 -2.95 8.53 10.09
CA GLY A 109 -3.57 8.06 11.34
C GLY A 109 -2.83 6.86 11.95
N LEU A 110 -2.48 5.87 11.13
CA LEU A 110 -1.71 4.70 11.57
C LEU A 110 -0.25 5.01 11.91
N ALA A 111 0.37 5.98 11.26
CA ALA A 111 1.74 6.38 11.57
C ALA A 111 1.84 7.19 12.88
N ALA A 112 0.76 7.87 13.27
CA ALA A 112 0.70 8.73 14.46
C ALA A 112 0.41 7.96 15.77
N MET A 113 -0.16 6.76 15.68
CA MET A 113 -0.42 5.87 16.84
C MET A 113 0.82 5.11 17.32
#